data_AF-A3U838-F1
#
_entry.id   AF-A3U838-F1
#
_cell.length_a   1.000
_cell.length_b   1.000
_cell.length_c   1.000
_cell.angle_alpha   90.00
_cell.angle_beta   90.00
_cell.angle_gamma   90.00
#
_symmetry.space_group_name_H-M   'P 1'
#
loop_
_entity.id
_entity.type
_entity.pdbx_description
1 polymer ?
#
loop_
_entity_poly.entity_id
_entity_poly.type
_entity_poly.pdbx_seq_one_letter_code
_entity_poly.pdbx_strand_id
1 'polypeptide(L)'
;MRFHRFILNIIVPKHFIFKLLEKIKNQENLNNEKHKSSYLNYNSICTFANKNKSLNLGMKTKLTSLIILLFIVVSCNTDCTVNKDISNIPMDVEVVRFDKAFAEATTEDLPQLKTAFPELFSSRVPDSIWVNKINDTLQNELESEVIKTFPDFIEETNDISTLFKHIKYHFPEFKKPTVITVTSDVDYRNKVIVADRLLLIALDNYLGTDHRFYVGIQEYLKDNFRKAQIVPNIAQEYANQLVPRPTSRTFLAQMVYYGKLLYLQDVFLPCTNPNEKIGYSKEDYQWALDNEEQIWRYFIEKELIYKTSNKLQERFINEGPFSKFYLQLDAESPSKLGQYIGWQIVKQYMDKHPVSLKKLLITDAETIFKTSKYKPKK
;
A
#
# COMPACT_ATOMS: atom_id res chain seq x y z
N MET A 1 -22.46 27.78 38.25
CA MET A 1 -22.36 27.66 39.73
C MET A 1 -22.82 26.25 40.11
N ARG A 2 -21.94 25.48 40.79
CA ARG A 2 -22.10 24.24 41.60
C ARG A 2 -23.39 23.39 41.42
N PHE A 3 -23.36 22.06 41.31
CA PHE A 3 -22.74 21.02 42.15
C PHE A 3 -22.60 19.74 41.28
N HIS A 4 -21.50 18.99 41.14
CA HIS A 4 -20.57 18.29 42.05
C HIS A 4 -21.16 17.14 42.90
N ARG A 5 -20.59 15.95 42.64
CA ARG A 5 -20.65 14.63 43.32
C ARG A 5 -21.83 13.70 43.03
N PHE A 6 -21.55 12.64 42.27
CA PHE A 6 -21.45 11.28 42.83
C PHE A 6 -20.44 10.46 42.01
N ILE A 7 -19.29 10.18 42.63
CA ILE A 7 -18.37 9.10 42.25
C ILE A 7 -18.70 7.95 43.21
N LEU A 8 -18.90 6.74 42.70
CA LEU A 8 -18.49 5.49 43.36
C LEU A 8 -18.59 4.31 42.37
N ASN A 9 -17.41 3.80 42.03
CA ASN A 9 -17.04 2.41 41.80
C ASN A 9 -17.76 1.56 40.73
N ILE A 10 -17.11 1.46 39.56
CA ILE A 10 -16.71 0.13 39.05
C ILE A 10 -15.20 0.16 38.91
N ILE A 11 -14.51 -0.28 39.96
CA ILE A 11 -13.08 -0.61 39.90
C ILE A 11 -13.01 -1.93 39.16
N VAL A 12 -12.78 -1.90 37.85
CA VAL A 12 -12.18 -3.06 37.18
C VAL A 12 -10.78 -3.19 37.77
N PRO A 13 -10.39 -4.34 38.34
CA PRO A 13 -9.10 -4.48 38.99
C PRO A 13 -8.00 -4.12 37.98
N LYS A 14 -7.15 -3.12 38.28
CA LYS A 14 -5.94 -2.81 37.49
C LYS A 14 -5.14 -4.06 37.17
N HIS A 15 -5.19 -5.06 38.05
CA HIS A 15 -4.62 -6.39 37.89
C HIS A 15 -5.08 -7.12 36.61
N PHE A 16 -6.31 -6.92 36.11
CA PHE A 16 -6.84 -7.67 34.97
C PHE A 16 -6.50 -7.06 33.61
N ILE A 17 -6.54 -5.73 33.51
CA ILE A 17 -6.00 -4.98 32.35
C ILE A 17 -4.49 -5.23 32.24
N PHE A 18 -3.80 -5.25 33.39
CA PHE A 18 -2.40 -5.67 33.44
C PHE A 18 -2.23 -7.10 32.95
N LYS A 19 -3.10 -8.04 33.35
CA LYS A 19 -3.05 -9.45 32.90
C LYS A 19 -3.27 -9.60 31.39
N LEU A 20 -4.18 -8.85 30.78
CA LEU A 20 -4.43 -8.91 29.33
C LEU A 20 -3.24 -8.32 28.55
N LEU A 21 -2.74 -7.15 28.97
CA LEU A 21 -1.55 -6.51 28.40
C LEU A 21 -0.27 -7.33 28.64
N GLU A 22 -0.15 -8.01 29.78
CA GLU A 22 0.96 -8.87 30.15
C GLU A 22 0.92 -10.21 29.42
N LYS A 23 -0.27 -10.74 29.11
CA LYS A 23 -0.43 -11.93 28.25
C LYS A 23 -0.03 -11.63 26.80
N ILE A 24 -0.37 -10.43 26.30
CA ILE A 24 0.07 -9.91 24.99
C ILE A 24 1.60 -9.70 24.98
N LYS A 25 2.14 -9.02 26.00
CA LYS A 25 3.58 -8.69 26.09
C LYS A 25 4.50 -9.90 26.37
N ASN A 26 4.02 -10.90 27.12
CA ASN A 26 4.79 -12.11 27.40
C ASN A 26 4.89 -13.03 26.17
N GLN A 27 3.88 -13.06 25.29
CA GLN A 27 4.00 -13.78 24.01
C GLN A 27 4.98 -13.10 23.05
N GLU A 28 5.02 -11.76 23.01
CA GLU A 28 6.02 -11.01 22.23
C GLU A 28 7.45 -11.26 22.74
N ASN A 29 7.66 -11.29 24.06
CA ASN A 29 8.98 -11.56 24.66
C ASN A 29 9.45 -13.02 24.46
N LEU A 30 8.55 -14.00 24.59
CA LEU A 30 8.88 -15.42 24.34
C LEU A 30 9.24 -15.69 22.87
N ASN A 31 8.62 -14.98 21.93
CA ASN A 31 8.95 -15.06 20.51
C ASN A 31 10.26 -14.33 20.17
N ASN A 32 10.54 -13.20 20.82
CA ASN A 32 11.80 -12.46 20.69
C ASN A 32 13.02 -13.24 21.23
N GLU A 33 12.87 -14.00 22.33
CA GLU A 33 13.96 -14.82 22.87
C GLU A 33 14.25 -16.07 22.03
N LYS A 34 13.22 -16.72 21.47
CA LYS A 34 13.41 -17.82 20.50
C LYS A 34 14.09 -17.36 19.20
N HIS A 35 13.80 -16.14 18.75
CA HIS A 35 14.46 -15.57 17.57
C HIS A 35 15.91 -15.12 17.84
N LYS A 36 16.25 -14.60 19.03
CA LYS A 36 17.67 -14.34 19.37
C LYS A 36 18.55 -15.61 19.32
N SER A 37 17.97 -16.79 19.57
CA SER A 37 18.66 -18.07 19.43
C SER A 37 18.80 -18.54 17.98
N SER A 38 17.99 -18.04 17.03
CA SER A 38 18.08 -18.43 15.61
C SER A 38 18.97 -17.48 14.77
N TYR A 39 19.30 -16.29 15.27
CA TYR A 39 20.26 -15.37 14.63
C TYR A 39 21.75 -15.63 14.97
N LEU A 40 22.06 -16.65 15.78
CA LEU A 40 23.45 -17.05 16.06
C LEU A 40 23.98 -18.18 15.17
N ASN A 41 23.25 -18.60 14.13
CA ASN A 41 23.68 -19.72 13.27
C ASN A 41 23.54 -19.49 11.76
N TYR A 42 23.90 -18.30 11.28
CA TYR A 42 23.98 -17.97 9.84
C TYR A 42 25.31 -17.28 9.46
N ASN A 43 26.42 -17.71 10.08
CA ASN A 43 27.77 -17.20 9.80
C ASN A 43 28.79 -18.29 9.45
N SER A 44 28.36 -19.44 8.90
CA SER A 44 29.25 -20.58 8.63
C SER A 44 29.29 -21.09 7.17
N ILE A 45 28.78 -20.35 6.18
CA ILE A 45 28.80 -20.80 4.76
C ILE A 45 29.65 -19.91 3.82
N CYS A 46 30.31 -18.87 4.33
CA CYS A 46 31.22 -18.04 3.52
C CYS A 46 32.70 -18.25 3.83
N THR A 47 33.17 -19.50 3.91
CA THR A 47 34.60 -19.84 3.85
C THR A 47 34.80 -21.26 3.31
N PHE A 48 34.49 -21.51 2.04
CA PHE A 48 35.04 -22.69 1.34
C PHE A 48 35.06 -22.51 -0.18
N ALA A 49 35.85 -21.57 -0.68
CA ALA A 49 36.19 -21.52 -2.10
C ALA A 49 37.57 -20.89 -2.31
N ASN A 50 38.61 -21.52 -1.77
CA ASN A 50 39.96 -21.25 -2.27
C ASN A 50 40.90 -22.45 -2.06
N LYS A 51 40.72 -23.50 -2.86
CA LYS A 51 41.78 -24.48 -3.15
C LYS A 51 41.40 -25.36 -4.34
N ASN A 52 41.88 -25.01 -5.53
CA ASN A 52 42.83 -25.84 -6.26
C ASN A 52 43.07 -25.31 -7.67
N LYS A 53 44.36 -25.29 -8.00
CA LYS A 53 44.95 -24.95 -9.28
C LYS A 53 45.00 -26.21 -10.15
N SER A 54 45.10 -25.95 -11.46
CA SER A 54 45.44 -26.85 -12.57
C SER A 54 44.37 -27.80 -13.10
N LEU A 55 43.89 -27.51 -14.31
CA LEU A 55 43.96 -28.43 -15.45
C LEU A 55 43.90 -27.60 -16.75
N ASN A 56 44.71 -28.02 -17.71
CA ASN A 56 45.06 -27.32 -18.94
C ASN A 56 44.26 -27.87 -20.13
N LEU A 57 44.31 -27.14 -21.24
CA LEU A 57 44.00 -27.51 -22.64
C LEU A 57 42.54 -27.45 -23.15
N GLY A 58 42.31 -26.49 -24.08
CA GLY A 58 41.70 -26.81 -25.37
C GLY A 58 40.38 -26.12 -25.73
N MET A 59 40.42 -25.39 -26.85
CA MET A 59 39.33 -25.05 -27.79
C MET A 59 38.78 -23.62 -27.76
N LYS A 60 39.37 -22.84 -28.68
CA LYS A 60 38.98 -21.51 -29.14
C LYS A 60 37.62 -21.51 -29.88
N THR A 61 36.53 -21.78 -29.16
CA THR A 61 35.15 -21.53 -29.64
C THR A 61 34.13 -21.37 -28.50
N LYS A 62 34.54 -21.55 -27.23
CA LYS A 62 33.68 -21.35 -26.06
C LYS A 62 33.80 -19.97 -25.38
N LEU A 63 34.73 -19.13 -25.83
CA LEU A 63 35.01 -17.84 -25.17
C LEU A 63 33.90 -16.80 -25.42
N THR A 64 33.20 -16.87 -26.56
CA THR A 64 32.06 -15.98 -26.86
C THR A 64 30.81 -16.35 -26.06
N SER A 65 30.57 -17.64 -25.80
CA SER A 65 29.44 -18.11 -24.99
C SER A 65 29.63 -17.82 -23.49
N LEU A 66 30.87 -17.82 -22.99
CA LEU A 66 31.17 -17.48 -21.61
C LEU A 66 31.05 -15.97 -21.33
N ILE A 67 31.35 -15.12 -22.33
CA ILE A 67 31.20 -13.66 -22.22
C ILE A 67 29.71 -13.27 -22.21
N ILE A 68 28.86 -13.91 -23.01
CA ILE A 68 27.40 -13.68 -22.99
C ILE A 68 26.78 -14.14 -21.66
N LEU A 69 27.28 -15.23 -21.07
CA LEU A 69 26.84 -15.67 -19.74
C LEU A 69 27.34 -14.74 -18.61
N LEU A 70 28.50 -14.10 -18.78
CA LEU A 70 29.03 -13.11 -17.83
C LEU A 70 28.30 -11.76 -17.89
N PHE A 71 27.70 -11.40 -19.03
CA PHE A 71 26.87 -10.19 -19.15
C PHE A 71 25.48 -10.33 -18.49
N ILE A 72 24.99 -11.56 -18.24
CA ILE A 72 23.70 -11.78 -17.56
C ILE A 72 23.83 -11.59 -16.04
N VAL A 73 25.02 -11.78 -15.45
CA VAL A 73 25.27 -11.55 -14.01
C VAL A 73 25.65 -10.12 -13.64
N VAL A 74 25.73 -9.21 -14.64
CA VAL A 74 25.73 -7.76 -14.42
C VAL A 74 24.34 -7.21 -14.75
N SER A 75 23.29 -7.93 -14.36
CA SER A 75 22.01 -7.27 -14.10
C SER A 75 22.25 -6.37 -12.90
N CYS A 76 22.15 -5.06 -13.15
CA CYS A 76 22.31 -4.03 -12.14
C CYS A 76 21.25 -4.28 -11.05
N ASN A 77 21.65 -4.87 -9.93
CA ASN A 77 20.95 -4.68 -8.67
C ASN A 77 21.05 -3.19 -8.40
N THR A 78 20.03 -2.44 -8.83
CA THR A 78 19.75 -1.13 -8.27
C THR A 78 19.25 -1.41 -6.87
N ASP A 79 20.17 -1.65 -5.95
CA ASP A 79 19.84 -1.77 -4.54
C ASP A 79 19.08 -0.49 -4.19
N CYS A 80 17.78 -0.63 -3.92
CA CYS A 80 17.00 0.52 -3.53
C CYS A 80 17.49 0.98 -2.17
N THR A 81 18.32 2.02 -2.19
CA THR A 81 18.93 2.55 -0.98
C THR A 81 18.05 3.70 -0.49
N VAL A 82 17.38 3.46 0.63
CA VAL A 82 16.64 4.51 1.34
C VAL A 82 17.65 5.57 1.79
N ASN A 83 17.35 6.84 1.49
CA ASN A 83 18.19 7.97 1.89
C ASN A 83 18.47 7.91 3.40
N LYS A 84 19.75 8.03 3.80
CA LYS A 84 20.17 8.01 5.21
C LYS A 84 19.43 9.02 6.08
N ASP A 85 19.13 10.20 5.54
CA ASP A 85 18.39 11.25 6.25
C ASP A 85 16.97 10.77 6.62
N ILE A 86 16.34 9.98 5.74
CA ILE A 86 15.01 9.40 5.97
C ILE A 86 15.10 8.21 6.91
N SER A 87 16.08 7.32 6.72
CA SER A 87 16.29 6.13 7.55
C SER A 87 16.46 6.47 9.03
N ASN A 88 17.13 7.59 9.32
CA ASN A 88 17.42 8.08 10.67
C ASN A 88 16.22 8.77 11.36
N ILE A 89 15.11 9.02 10.66
CA ILE A 89 13.91 9.58 11.28
C ILE A 89 13.37 8.57 12.30
N PRO A 90 13.23 8.93 13.59
CA PRO A 90 12.62 8.06 14.58
C PRO A 90 11.16 7.79 14.21
N MET A 91 10.83 6.52 13.98
CA MET A 91 9.49 6.08 13.61
C MET A 91 9.25 4.69 14.20
N ASP A 92 8.81 4.68 15.44
CA ASP A 92 8.36 3.47 16.11
C ASP A 92 6.87 3.27 15.82
N VAL A 93 6.49 2.32 14.97
CA VAL A 93 5.07 2.08 14.62
C VAL A 93 4.54 0.99 15.52
N GLU A 94 3.49 1.34 16.29
CA GLU A 94 2.73 0.36 17.06
C GLU A 94 1.48 -0.02 16.27
N VAL A 95 1.29 -1.32 16.08
CA VAL A 95 0.10 -1.87 15.42
C VAL A 95 -0.76 -2.56 16.45
N VAL A 96 -1.99 -2.08 16.60
CA VAL A 96 -3.01 -2.65 17.45
C VAL A 96 -3.76 -3.72 16.66
N ARG A 97 -3.57 -4.98 17.03
CA ARG A 97 -4.24 -6.15 16.43
C ARG A 97 -5.67 -6.33 16.95
N PHE A 98 -6.57 -5.39 16.63
CA PHE A 98 -7.97 -5.49 17.04
C PHE A 98 -8.66 -6.71 16.42
N ASP A 99 -8.33 -7.07 15.17
CA ASP A 99 -8.76 -8.30 14.51
C ASP A 99 -8.55 -9.55 15.39
N LYS A 100 -7.39 -9.66 16.06
CA LYS A 100 -7.12 -10.76 17.00
C LYS A 100 -7.91 -10.63 18.29
N ALA A 101 -7.93 -9.43 18.87
CA ALA A 101 -8.63 -9.19 20.13
C ALA A 101 -10.13 -9.47 20.00
N PHE A 102 -10.73 -9.16 18.85
CA PHE A 102 -12.12 -9.46 18.54
C PHE A 102 -12.33 -10.95 18.31
N ALA A 103 -11.44 -11.63 17.58
CA ALA A 103 -11.53 -13.08 17.33
C ALA A 103 -11.41 -13.96 18.58
N GLU A 104 -10.67 -13.49 19.59
CA GLU A 104 -10.53 -14.21 20.87
C GLU A 104 -11.65 -13.89 21.88
N ALA A 105 -12.48 -12.88 21.60
CA ALA A 105 -13.46 -12.40 22.55
C ALA A 105 -14.72 -13.25 22.60
N THR A 106 -15.27 -13.39 23.80
CA THR A 106 -16.61 -13.92 24.04
C THR A 106 -17.63 -12.80 24.17
N THR A 107 -18.92 -13.15 24.20
CA THR A 107 -19.99 -12.15 24.37
C THR A 107 -19.86 -11.37 25.69
N GLU A 108 -19.30 -12.01 26.71
CA GLU A 108 -19.03 -11.50 28.04
C GLU A 108 -17.87 -10.48 28.06
N ASP A 109 -17.00 -10.52 27.05
CA ASP A 109 -15.85 -9.61 26.90
C ASP A 109 -16.22 -8.33 26.14
N LEU A 110 -17.41 -8.25 25.55
CA LEU A 110 -17.84 -7.09 24.75
C LEU A 110 -17.76 -5.75 25.50
N PRO A 111 -18.19 -5.61 26.77
CA PRO A 111 -18.01 -4.37 27.52
C PRO A 111 -16.53 -3.93 27.65
N GLN A 112 -15.62 -4.89 27.78
CA GLN A 112 -14.18 -4.70 27.93
C GLN A 112 -13.58 -4.28 26.60
N LEU A 113 -13.96 -4.93 25.49
CA LEU A 113 -13.58 -4.52 24.13
C LEU A 113 -14.02 -3.08 23.84
N LYS A 114 -15.26 -2.73 24.17
CA LYS A 114 -15.79 -1.37 24.01
C LYS A 114 -15.01 -0.33 24.81
N THR A 115 -14.52 -0.72 25.99
CA THR A 115 -13.69 0.15 26.83
C THR A 115 -12.27 0.30 26.30
N ALA A 116 -11.70 -0.77 25.75
CA ALA A 116 -10.35 -0.78 25.19
C ALA A 116 -10.27 -0.05 23.84
N PHE A 117 -11.33 -0.15 23.02
CA PHE A 117 -11.36 0.38 21.65
C PHE A 117 -12.61 1.25 21.39
N PRO A 118 -12.87 2.30 22.19
CA PRO A 118 -14.13 3.06 22.10
C PRO A 118 -14.39 3.64 20.70
N GLU A 119 -13.33 3.98 19.95
CA GLU A 119 -13.43 4.52 18.60
C GLU A 119 -13.95 3.52 17.55
N LEU A 120 -13.90 2.21 17.83
CA LEU A 120 -14.41 1.16 16.95
C LEU A 120 -15.88 0.79 17.24
N PHE A 121 -16.42 1.24 18.37
CA PHE A 121 -17.78 0.90 18.81
C PHE A 121 -18.68 2.14 18.86
N SER A 122 -19.36 2.41 17.76
CA SER A 122 -20.36 3.48 17.69
C SER A 122 -21.52 3.23 18.68
N SER A 123 -21.83 4.22 19.52
CA SER A 123 -22.98 4.19 20.44
C SER A 123 -24.34 4.09 19.75
N ARG A 124 -24.39 4.27 18.43
CA ARG A 124 -25.59 4.10 17.60
C ARG A 124 -25.84 2.65 17.19
N VAL A 125 -24.85 1.76 17.35
CA VAL A 125 -24.97 0.34 17.00
C VAL A 125 -25.34 -0.44 18.26
N PRO A 126 -26.50 -1.14 18.30
CA PRO A 126 -26.89 -1.94 19.45
C PRO A 126 -25.91 -3.08 19.73
N ASP A 127 -25.72 -3.43 21.00
CA ASP A 127 -24.83 -4.51 21.42
C ASP A 127 -25.21 -5.87 20.81
N SER A 128 -26.48 -6.08 20.49
CA SER A 128 -26.96 -7.29 19.79
C SER A 128 -26.27 -7.51 18.44
N ILE A 129 -25.88 -6.46 17.73
CA ILE A 129 -25.17 -6.59 16.45
C ILE A 129 -23.76 -7.14 16.68
N TRP A 130 -23.06 -6.65 17.70
CA TRP A 130 -21.72 -7.11 18.06
C TRP A 130 -21.74 -8.52 18.63
N VAL A 131 -22.72 -8.84 19.49
CA VAL A 131 -22.94 -10.20 20.01
C VAL A 131 -23.23 -11.18 18.87
N ASN A 132 -24.06 -10.80 17.90
CA ASN A 132 -24.30 -11.65 16.74
C ASN A 132 -23.04 -11.86 15.91
N LYS A 133 -22.22 -10.81 15.72
CA LYS A 133 -20.96 -10.90 14.97
C LYS A 133 -19.92 -11.79 15.67
N ILE A 134 -19.77 -11.71 16.99
CA ILE A 134 -18.89 -12.59 17.80
C ILE A 134 -19.29 -14.07 17.65
N ASN A 135 -20.59 -14.35 17.54
CA ASN A 135 -21.08 -15.73 17.41
C ASN A 135 -21.24 -16.20 15.96
N ASP A 136 -20.88 -15.38 14.97
CA ASP A 136 -21.03 -15.73 13.55
C ASP A 136 -19.93 -16.69 13.11
N THR A 137 -20.34 -17.87 12.64
CA THR A 137 -19.41 -18.89 12.14
C THR A 137 -18.59 -18.41 10.94
N LEU A 138 -19.16 -17.56 10.07
CA LEU A 138 -18.45 -17.01 8.92
C LEU A 138 -17.39 -15.99 9.39
N GLN A 139 -17.73 -15.17 10.38
CA GLN A 139 -16.79 -14.22 10.97
C GLN A 139 -15.59 -14.94 11.60
N ASN A 140 -15.85 -15.99 12.37
CA ASN A 140 -14.80 -16.81 13.00
C ASN A 140 -13.88 -17.46 11.95
N GLU A 141 -14.45 -17.92 10.83
CA GLU A 141 -13.69 -18.49 9.73
C GLU A 141 -12.83 -17.43 9.02
N LEU A 142 -13.37 -16.22 8.81
CA LEU A 142 -12.67 -15.07 8.24
C LEU A 142 -11.46 -14.67 9.09
N GLU A 143 -11.66 -14.54 10.40
CA GLU A 143 -10.62 -14.20 11.36
C GLU A 143 -9.53 -15.27 11.43
N SER A 144 -9.90 -16.55 11.37
CA SER A 144 -8.94 -17.64 11.33
C SER A 144 -8.01 -17.52 10.11
N GLU A 145 -8.53 -17.24 8.91
CA GLU A 145 -7.69 -17.06 7.72
C GLU A 145 -6.84 -15.78 7.79
N VAL A 146 -7.35 -14.69 8.40
CA VAL A 146 -6.58 -13.47 8.67
C VAL A 146 -5.42 -13.75 9.62
N ILE A 147 -5.66 -14.44 10.74
CA ILE A 147 -4.64 -14.77 11.74
C ILE A 147 -3.57 -15.68 11.14
N LYS A 148 -3.98 -16.66 10.33
CA LYS A 148 -3.09 -17.55 9.59
C LYS A 148 -2.23 -16.80 8.57
N THR A 149 -2.81 -15.82 7.88
CA THR A 149 -2.10 -14.99 6.89
C THR A 149 -1.16 -13.98 7.57
N PHE A 150 -1.55 -13.44 8.72
CA PHE A 150 -0.86 -12.37 9.45
C PHE A 150 -0.60 -12.76 10.92
N PRO A 151 0.35 -13.67 11.18
CA PRO A 151 0.59 -14.17 12.54
C PRO A 151 1.20 -13.13 13.48
N ASP A 152 2.11 -12.27 13.04
CA ASP A 152 2.75 -11.25 13.91
C ASP A 152 2.70 -9.82 13.33
N PHE A 153 2.53 -9.67 12.01
CA PHE A 153 2.46 -8.39 11.29
C PHE A 153 3.78 -7.59 11.33
N ILE A 154 4.92 -8.25 11.57
CA ILE A 154 6.22 -7.58 11.74
C ILE A 154 6.71 -6.97 10.43
N GLU A 155 6.66 -7.71 9.33
CA GLU A 155 7.09 -7.23 8.01
C GLU A 155 6.26 -6.02 7.58
N GLU A 156 4.93 -6.13 7.68
CA GLU A 156 4.01 -5.05 7.35
C GLU A 156 4.23 -3.82 8.23
N THR A 157 4.52 -4.00 9.53
CA THR A 157 4.83 -2.90 10.45
C THR A 157 6.10 -2.15 10.03
N ASN A 158 7.15 -2.87 9.60
CA ASN A 158 8.40 -2.27 9.14
C ASN A 158 8.21 -1.46 7.85
N ASP A 159 7.41 -1.98 6.90
CA ASP A 159 7.11 -1.28 5.66
C ASP A 159 6.27 -0.02 5.92
N ILE A 160 5.28 -0.11 6.82
CA ILE A 160 4.47 1.05 7.25
C ILE A 160 5.36 2.09 7.95
N SER A 161 6.29 1.67 8.80
CA SER A 161 7.26 2.58 9.42
C SER A 161 8.10 3.30 8.36
N THR A 162 8.58 2.58 7.36
CA THR A 162 9.34 3.16 6.25
C THR A 162 8.51 4.20 5.49
N LEU A 163 7.28 3.86 5.10
CA LEU A 163 6.33 4.79 4.49
C LEU A 163 6.16 6.06 5.34
N PHE A 164 5.91 5.92 6.64
CA PHE A 164 5.72 7.06 7.54
C PHE A 164 6.96 7.94 7.68
N LYS A 165 8.18 7.37 7.64
CA LYS A 165 9.42 8.16 7.58
C LYS A 165 9.47 9.02 6.33
N HIS A 166 9.14 8.45 5.17
CA HIS A 166 9.08 9.19 3.91
C HIS A 166 8.04 10.32 3.96
N ILE A 167 6.83 10.04 4.45
CA ILE A 167 5.80 11.07 4.61
C ILE A 167 6.30 12.17 5.55
N LYS A 168 6.85 11.82 6.72
CA LYS A 168 7.37 12.77 7.72
C LYS A 168 8.49 13.65 7.17
N TYR A 169 9.39 13.09 6.37
CA TYR A 169 10.49 13.82 5.76
C TYR A 169 9.97 14.92 4.82
N HIS A 170 9.00 14.58 3.98
CA HIS A 170 8.45 15.51 2.99
C HIS A 170 7.37 16.45 3.54
N PHE A 171 6.70 16.03 4.62
CA PHE A 171 5.64 16.75 5.32
C PHE A 171 5.92 16.73 6.83
N PRO A 172 6.78 17.64 7.34
CA PRO A 172 7.17 17.68 8.75
C PRO A 172 6.00 17.83 9.74
N GLU A 173 4.85 18.34 9.29
CA GLU A 173 3.60 18.41 10.04
C GLU A 173 2.95 17.05 10.31
N PHE A 174 3.35 16.00 9.59
CA PHE A 174 2.80 14.66 9.73
C PHE A 174 2.90 14.14 11.17
N LYS A 175 1.78 13.62 11.66
CA LYS A 175 1.68 12.95 12.95
C LYS A 175 1.40 11.49 12.69
N LYS A 176 2.31 10.62 13.14
CA LYS A 176 2.14 9.17 13.07
C LYS A 176 0.81 8.77 13.71
N PRO A 177 -0.08 8.03 13.01
CA PRO A 177 -1.31 7.53 13.58
C PRO A 177 -1.04 6.31 14.50
N THR A 178 -2.04 5.94 15.27
CA THR A 178 -2.18 4.57 15.78
C THR A 178 -2.69 3.70 14.65
N VAL A 179 -1.97 2.64 14.32
CA VAL A 179 -2.36 1.67 13.30
C VAL A 179 -3.22 0.61 13.96
N ILE A 180 -4.38 0.31 13.40
CA ILE A 180 -5.31 -0.70 13.92
C ILE A 180 -5.70 -1.62 12.76
N THR A 181 -5.55 -2.92 12.95
CA THR A 181 -5.99 -3.92 11.97
C THR A 181 -7.36 -4.47 12.36
N VAL A 182 -8.22 -4.65 11.36
CA VAL A 182 -9.62 -5.06 11.51
C VAL A 182 -9.99 -6.10 10.45
N THR A 183 -11.19 -6.67 10.57
CA THR A 183 -11.90 -7.37 9.49
C THR A 183 -13.13 -6.56 9.09
N SER A 184 -13.51 -6.58 7.81
CA SER A 184 -14.60 -5.75 7.26
C SER A 184 -15.58 -6.50 6.37
N ASP A 185 -15.66 -7.82 6.51
CA ASP A 185 -16.49 -8.69 5.68
C ASP A 185 -16.16 -8.53 4.17
N VAL A 186 -14.87 -8.35 3.88
CA VAL A 186 -14.31 -8.08 2.54
C VAL A 186 -14.89 -6.81 1.90
N ASP A 187 -15.05 -5.73 2.67
CA ASP A 187 -15.36 -4.41 2.12
C ASP A 187 -14.14 -3.83 1.39
N TYR A 188 -13.92 -4.32 0.16
CA TYR A 188 -12.79 -3.96 -0.69
C TYR A 188 -12.81 -2.50 -1.18
N ARG A 189 -13.90 -1.76 -0.92
CA ARG A 189 -13.96 -0.32 -1.21
C ARG A 189 -13.35 0.51 -0.08
N ASN A 190 -13.27 -0.05 1.12
CA ASN A 190 -12.78 0.60 2.34
C ASN A 190 -11.66 -0.21 3.00
N LYS A 191 -10.71 -0.71 2.21
CA LYS A 191 -9.58 -1.55 2.70
C LYS A 191 -8.71 -0.82 3.72
N VAL A 192 -8.52 0.48 3.51
CA VAL A 192 -7.73 1.36 4.37
C VAL A 192 -8.51 2.63 4.63
N ILE A 193 -8.59 3.04 5.90
CA ILE A 193 -9.23 4.29 6.31
C ILE A 193 -8.24 5.09 7.16
N VAL A 194 -7.98 6.34 6.78
CA VAL A 194 -7.21 7.29 7.57
C VAL A 194 -8.17 8.33 8.17
N ALA A 195 -8.26 8.37 9.49
CA ALA A 195 -9.13 9.29 10.22
C ALA A 195 -8.40 9.89 11.43
N ASP A 196 -8.13 11.21 11.39
CA ASP A 196 -7.43 11.97 12.43
C ASP A 196 -6.09 11.36 12.88
N ARG A 197 -6.14 10.52 13.92
CA ARG A 197 -4.98 9.87 14.55
C ARG A 197 -5.00 8.35 14.37
N LEU A 198 -5.92 7.82 13.57
CA LEU A 198 -6.12 6.39 13.34
C LEU A 198 -5.86 6.04 11.87
N LEU A 199 -5.22 4.90 11.68
CA LEU A 199 -5.12 4.20 10.40
C LEU A 199 -5.74 2.82 10.60
N LEU A 200 -6.90 2.57 9.96
CA LEU A 200 -7.55 1.27 9.97
C LEU A 200 -7.14 0.48 8.73
N ILE A 201 -6.78 -0.80 8.89
CA ILE A 201 -6.42 -1.70 7.80
C ILE A 201 -7.28 -2.97 7.89
N ALA A 202 -8.12 -3.21 6.89
CA ALA A 202 -9.00 -4.38 6.83
C ALA A 202 -8.26 -5.58 6.20
N LEU A 203 -7.70 -6.46 7.03
CA LEU A 203 -6.75 -7.51 6.62
C LEU A 203 -7.38 -8.62 5.77
N ASP A 204 -8.68 -8.82 5.91
CA ASP A 204 -9.50 -9.74 5.13
C ASP A 204 -9.56 -9.38 3.63
N ASN A 205 -9.05 -8.20 3.22
CA ASN A 205 -8.89 -7.79 1.83
C ASN A 205 -7.50 -8.12 1.24
N TYR A 206 -6.63 -8.80 2.00
CA TYR A 206 -5.23 -9.07 1.62
C TYR A 206 -4.82 -10.54 1.80
N LEU A 207 -5.77 -11.47 1.66
CA LEU A 207 -5.59 -12.91 1.88
C LEU A 207 -4.98 -13.66 0.68
N GLY A 208 -4.79 -12.99 -0.45
CA GLY A 208 -4.28 -13.57 -1.70
C GLY A 208 -5.35 -13.55 -2.80
N THR A 209 -4.93 -13.30 -4.04
CA THR A 209 -5.81 -13.06 -5.21
C THR A 209 -6.88 -14.14 -5.41
N ASP A 210 -6.55 -15.40 -5.12
CA ASP A 210 -7.41 -16.57 -5.34
C ASP A 210 -8.14 -17.04 -4.08
N HIS A 211 -8.16 -16.23 -3.01
CA HIS A 211 -8.78 -16.66 -1.75
C HIS A 211 -10.29 -16.90 -1.92
N ARG A 212 -10.80 -17.99 -1.33
CA ARG A 212 -12.21 -18.42 -1.48
C ARG A 212 -13.26 -17.40 -1.01
N PHE A 213 -12.90 -16.48 -0.11
CA PHE A 213 -13.78 -15.39 0.31
C PHE A 213 -14.01 -14.34 -0.77
N TYR A 214 -13.23 -14.36 -1.85
CA TYR A 214 -13.34 -13.42 -2.96
C TYR A 214 -14.20 -13.96 -4.11
N VAL A 215 -14.85 -15.11 -3.93
CA VAL A 215 -15.80 -15.67 -4.91
C VAL A 215 -16.91 -14.64 -5.20
N GLY A 216 -17.14 -14.38 -6.49
CA GLY A 216 -18.11 -13.39 -6.98
C GLY A 216 -17.55 -11.98 -7.15
N ILE A 217 -16.32 -11.71 -6.68
CA ILE A 217 -15.61 -10.45 -6.94
C ILE A 217 -14.92 -10.53 -8.32
N GLN A 218 -14.96 -9.44 -9.07
CA GLN A 218 -14.39 -9.36 -10.42
C GLN A 218 -12.86 -9.52 -10.40
N GLU A 219 -12.31 -10.23 -11.39
CA GLU A 219 -10.88 -10.59 -11.42
C GLU A 219 -9.93 -9.39 -11.29
N TYR A 220 -10.17 -8.35 -12.09
CA TYR A 220 -9.36 -7.13 -12.08
C TYR A 220 -9.29 -6.40 -10.72
N LEU A 221 -10.23 -6.69 -9.80
CA LEU A 221 -10.18 -6.18 -8.43
C LEU A 221 -9.31 -7.09 -7.55
N LYS A 222 -9.49 -8.41 -7.70
CA LYS A 222 -8.82 -9.45 -6.91
C LYS A 222 -7.31 -9.47 -7.12
N ASP A 223 -6.81 -9.05 -8.28
CA ASP A 223 -5.37 -8.93 -8.57
C ASP A 223 -4.60 -8.11 -7.52
N ASN A 224 -5.29 -7.18 -6.84
CA ASN A 224 -4.74 -6.34 -5.79
C ASN A 224 -5.16 -6.76 -4.37
N PHE A 225 -5.71 -7.96 -4.16
CA PHE A 225 -6.11 -8.47 -2.85
C PHE A 225 -5.00 -9.32 -2.23
N ARG A 226 -3.81 -8.71 -2.10
CA ARG A 226 -2.56 -9.37 -1.69
C ARG A 226 -1.75 -8.46 -0.78
N LYS A 227 -0.96 -9.05 0.13
CA LYS A 227 -0.13 -8.32 1.13
C LYS A 227 0.65 -7.14 0.56
N ALA A 228 1.26 -7.31 -0.62
CA ALA A 228 2.05 -6.28 -1.29
C ALA A 228 1.30 -4.96 -1.55
N GLN A 229 -0.04 -4.97 -1.52
CA GLN A 229 -0.89 -3.81 -1.75
C GLN A 229 -1.27 -3.05 -0.47
N ILE A 230 -0.96 -3.57 0.73
CA ILE A 230 -1.24 -2.86 2.00
C ILE A 230 -0.60 -1.48 2.00
N VAL A 231 0.71 -1.42 1.79
CA VAL A 231 1.49 -0.18 1.87
C VAL A 231 1.18 0.79 0.71
N PRO A 232 1.04 0.36 -0.55
CA PRO A 232 0.50 1.19 -1.63
C PRO A 232 -0.88 1.79 -1.30
N ASN A 233 -1.79 1.01 -0.70
CA ASN A 233 -3.13 1.49 -0.34
C ASN A 233 -3.07 2.54 0.79
N ILE A 234 -2.20 2.36 1.79
CA ILE A 234 -1.96 3.37 2.83
C ILE A 234 -1.37 4.65 2.21
N ALA A 235 -0.37 4.53 1.34
CA ALA A 235 0.23 5.68 0.66
C ALA A 235 -0.78 6.44 -0.19
N GLN A 236 -1.69 5.72 -0.85
CA GLN A 236 -2.78 6.29 -1.65
C GLN A 236 -3.75 7.12 -0.79
N GLU A 237 -4.12 6.64 0.41
CA GLU A 237 -5.01 7.38 1.32
C GLU A 237 -4.36 8.67 1.84
N TYR A 238 -3.07 8.64 2.19
CA TYR A 238 -2.35 9.87 2.54
C TYR A 238 -2.20 10.82 1.36
N ALA A 239 -1.92 10.31 0.16
CA ALA A 239 -1.89 11.13 -1.04
C ALA A 239 -3.25 11.80 -1.30
N ASN A 240 -4.37 11.08 -1.10
CA ASN A 240 -5.72 11.62 -1.24
C ASN A 240 -6.00 12.79 -0.29
N GLN A 241 -5.46 12.78 0.93
CA GLN A 241 -5.59 13.89 1.87
C GLN A 241 -4.74 15.10 1.51
N LEU A 242 -3.60 14.88 0.84
CA LEU A 242 -2.62 15.93 0.52
C LEU A 242 -2.90 16.63 -0.81
N VAL A 243 -3.43 15.92 -1.81
CA VAL A 243 -3.66 16.47 -3.15
C VAL A 243 -5.04 17.14 -3.23
N PRO A 244 -5.12 18.47 -3.48
CA PRO A 244 -6.40 19.13 -3.66
C PRO A 244 -7.16 18.57 -4.86
N ARG A 245 -8.48 18.37 -4.70
CA ARG A 245 -9.35 17.99 -5.80
C ARG A 245 -9.30 19.04 -6.92
N PRO A 246 -9.35 18.62 -8.20
CA PRO A 246 -9.27 19.56 -9.31
C PRO A 246 -10.53 20.43 -9.38
N THR A 247 -10.34 21.74 -9.57
CA THR A 247 -11.45 22.69 -9.79
C THR A 247 -12.01 22.58 -11.21
N SER A 248 -11.16 22.26 -12.19
CA SER A 248 -11.55 22.02 -13.57
C SER A 248 -12.11 20.60 -13.77
N ARG A 249 -13.14 20.48 -14.62
CA ARG A 249 -13.73 19.21 -15.04
C ARG A 249 -13.06 18.60 -16.27
N THR A 250 -12.02 19.22 -16.82
CA THR A 250 -11.34 18.71 -18.02
C THR A 250 -10.66 17.37 -17.74
N PHE A 251 -10.59 16.52 -18.75
CA PHE A 251 -9.90 15.24 -18.66
C PHE A 251 -8.44 15.42 -18.27
N LEU A 252 -7.76 16.45 -18.80
CA LEU A 252 -6.41 16.82 -18.38
C LEU A 252 -6.31 17.08 -16.86
N ALA A 253 -7.28 17.79 -16.29
CA ALA A 253 -7.27 18.09 -14.86
C ALA A 253 -7.44 16.82 -14.01
N GLN A 254 -8.27 15.86 -14.47
CA GLN A 254 -8.38 14.55 -13.84
C GLN A 254 -7.07 13.76 -13.96
N MET A 255 -6.50 13.66 -15.17
CA MET A 255 -5.23 12.95 -15.39
C MET A 255 -4.12 13.50 -14.49
N VAL A 256 -3.94 14.83 -14.45
CA VAL A 256 -2.90 15.45 -13.61
C VAL A 256 -3.19 15.27 -12.12
N TYR A 257 -4.46 15.30 -11.69
CA TYR A 257 -4.82 15.01 -10.30
C TYR A 257 -4.36 13.61 -9.89
N TYR A 258 -4.72 12.56 -10.65
CA TYR A 258 -4.26 11.21 -10.37
C TYR A 258 -2.74 11.04 -10.56
N GLY A 259 -2.15 11.77 -11.50
CA GLY A 259 -0.70 11.83 -11.69
C GLY A 259 0.04 12.38 -10.48
N LYS A 260 -0.51 13.37 -9.78
CA LYS A 260 0.04 13.88 -8.52
C LYS A 260 -0.05 12.85 -7.40
N LEU A 261 -1.16 12.11 -7.31
CA LEU A 261 -1.31 11.02 -6.34
C LEU A 261 -0.23 9.95 -6.54
N LEU A 262 -0.05 9.48 -7.78
CA LEU A 262 0.97 8.49 -8.13
C LEU A 262 2.40 9.04 -7.98
N TYR A 263 2.61 10.33 -8.24
CA TYR A 263 3.91 10.95 -7.98
C TYR A 263 4.24 11.03 -6.48
N LEU A 264 3.24 11.30 -5.62
CA LEU A 264 3.44 11.18 -4.17
C LEU A 264 3.77 9.74 -3.77
N GLN A 265 3.16 8.73 -4.39
CA GLN A 265 3.55 7.35 -4.17
C GLN A 265 5.00 7.07 -4.60
N ASP A 266 5.49 7.65 -5.70
CA ASP A 266 6.91 7.55 -6.09
C ASP A 266 7.86 8.08 -5.01
N VAL A 267 7.48 9.19 -4.38
CA VAL A 267 8.24 9.84 -3.31
C VAL A 267 8.15 9.06 -1.99
N PHE A 268 6.96 8.54 -1.68
CA PHE A 268 6.68 7.83 -0.43
C PHE A 268 7.21 6.40 -0.42
N LEU A 269 7.25 5.78 -1.59
CA LEU A 269 7.59 4.37 -1.78
C LEU A 269 8.68 4.22 -2.86
N PRO A 270 9.89 4.76 -2.66
CA PRO A 270 10.92 4.74 -3.69
C PRO A 270 11.39 3.32 -4.05
N CYS A 271 11.25 2.36 -3.13
CA CYS A 271 11.64 0.96 -3.32
C CYS A 271 10.50 0.06 -3.80
N THR A 272 9.29 0.61 -3.95
CA THR A 272 8.15 -0.15 -4.46
C THR A 272 8.10 -0.03 -5.98
N ASN A 273 7.92 -1.17 -6.65
CA ASN A 273 7.85 -1.22 -8.10
C ASN A 273 6.72 -0.32 -8.64
N PRO A 274 6.93 0.37 -9.78
CA PRO A 274 5.92 1.22 -10.38
C PRO A 274 4.56 0.55 -10.62
N ASN A 275 4.55 -0.73 -11.03
CA ASN A 275 3.31 -1.48 -11.27
C ASN A 275 2.49 -1.62 -9.97
N GLU A 276 3.14 -1.82 -8.82
CA GLU A 276 2.46 -1.96 -7.52
C GLU A 276 1.79 -0.65 -7.08
N LYS A 277 2.41 0.50 -7.37
CA LYS A 277 1.89 1.84 -7.00
C LYS A 277 0.58 2.18 -7.73
N ILE A 278 0.51 1.84 -9.01
CA ILE A 278 -0.71 2.05 -9.83
C ILE A 278 -1.70 0.88 -9.71
N GLY A 279 -1.29 -0.23 -9.09
CA GLY A 279 -2.10 -1.44 -8.95
C GLY A 279 -2.29 -2.18 -10.27
N TYR A 280 -1.23 -2.29 -11.07
CA TYR A 280 -1.15 -3.07 -12.29
C TYR A 280 -0.40 -4.39 -12.04
N SER A 281 -0.74 -5.42 -12.83
CA SER A 281 0.15 -6.55 -13.05
C SER A 281 1.47 -6.06 -13.71
N LYS A 282 2.49 -6.92 -13.71
CA LYS A 282 3.75 -6.55 -14.38
C LYS A 282 3.55 -6.41 -15.89
N GLU A 283 2.70 -7.28 -16.44
CA GLU A 283 2.31 -7.35 -17.83
C GLU A 283 1.53 -6.10 -18.25
N ASP A 284 0.56 -5.67 -17.45
CA ASP A 284 -0.21 -4.44 -17.67
C ASP A 284 0.67 -3.19 -17.65
N TYR A 285 1.61 -3.14 -16.71
CA TYR A 285 2.55 -2.01 -16.63
C TYR A 285 3.51 -1.99 -17.82
N GLN A 286 4.00 -3.16 -18.24
CA GLN A 286 4.82 -3.27 -19.45
C GLN A 286 4.03 -2.86 -20.69
N TRP A 287 2.77 -3.30 -20.82
CA TRP A 287 1.90 -2.90 -21.91
C TRP A 287 1.71 -1.37 -21.95
N ALA A 288 1.49 -0.74 -20.80
CA ALA A 288 1.33 0.71 -20.71
C ALA A 288 2.60 1.47 -21.14
N LEU A 289 3.78 0.94 -20.80
CA LEU A 289 5.07 1.47 -21.26
C LEU A 289 5.21 1.35 -22.78
N ASP A 290 4.98 0.15 -23.32
CA ASP A 290 5.17 -0.14 -24.74
C ASP A 290 4.20 0.64 -25.64
N ASN A 291 3.04 1.04 -25.10
CA ASN A 291 1.99 1.74 -25.81
C ASN A 291 1.84 3.22 -25.43
N GLU A 292 2.74 3.79 -24.61
CA GLU A 292 2.62 5.16 -24.07
C GLU A 292 2.44 6.21 -25.19
N GLU A 293 3.22 6.10 -26.28
CA GLU A 293 3.14 7.01 -27.42
C GLU A 293 1.77 6.93 -28.12
N GLN A 294 1.27 5.72 -28.34
CA GLN A 294 0.02 5.45 -29.06
C GLN A 294 -1.18 5.95 -28.25
N ILE A 295 -1.18 5.71 -26.95
CA ILE A 295 -2.22 6.22 -26.02
C ILE A 295 -2.21 7.75 -26.04
N TRP A 296 -1.04 8.36 -25.89
CA TRP A 296 -0.91 9.81 -25.89
C TRP A 296 -1.36 10.44 -27.21
N ARG A 297 -0.94 9.86 -28.33
CA ARG A 297 -1.36 10.28 -29.68
C ARG A 297 -2.88 10.24 -29.80
N TYR A 298 -3.52 9.16 -29.38
CA TYR A 298 -4.99 9.06 -29.39
C TYR A 298 -5.65 10.16 -28.54
N PHE A 299 -5.13 10.44 -27.33
CA PHE A 299 -5.67 11.50 -26.47
C PHE A 299 -5.56 12.89 -27.11
N ILE A 300 -4.47 13.18 -27.82
CA ILE A 300 -4.24 14.45 -28.50
C ILE A 300 -5.05 14.56 -29.80
N GLU A 301 -4.98 13.59 -30.70
CA GLU A 301 -5.68 13.61 -32.00
C GLU A 301 -7.20 13.68 -31.85
N LYS A 302 -7.75 13.05 -30.81
CA LYS A 302 -9.19 13.11 -30.49
C LYS A 302 -9.55 14.29 -29.58
N GLU A 303 -8.57 15.13 -29.25
CA GLU A 303 -8.68 16.30 -28.38
C GLU A 303 -9.31 15.97 -27.02
N LEU A 304 -9.06 14.76 -26.49
CA LEU A 304 -9.73 14.26 -25.28
C LEU A 304 -9.32 15.06 -24.05
N ILE A 305 -8.07 15.52 -23.99
CA ILE A 305 -7.51 16.23 -22.82
C ILE A 305 -8.28 17.51 -22.49
N TYR A 306 -8.95 18.13 -23.48
CA TYR A 306 -9.74 19.35 -23.32
C TYR A 306 -11.21 19.09 -23.00
N LYS A 307 -11.70 17.85 -23.15
CA LYS A 307 -13.11 17.50 -22.93
C LYS A 307 -13.43 17.37 -21.45
N THR A 308 -14.69 17.63 -21.09
CA THR A 308 -15.21 17.56 -19.71
C THR A 308 -16.19 16.39 -19.50
N SER A 309 -16.14 15.37 -20.36
CA SER A 309 -17.11 14.27 -20.35
C SER A 309 -16.80 13.24 -19.25
N ASN A 310 -17.76 12.95 -18.39
CA ASN A 310 -17.64 11.92 -17.36
C ASN A 310 -17.36 10.52 -17.93
N LYS A 311 -17.78 10.25 -19.17
CA LYS A 311 -17.47 8.99 -19.87
C LYS A 311 -15.96 8.78 -20.02
N LEU A 312 -15.15 9.84 -20.07
CA LEU A 312 -13.68 9.70 -20.12
C LEU A 312 -13.11 9.18 -18.80
N GLN A 313 -13.77 9.47 -17.67
CA GLN A 313 -13.35 8.90 -16.39
C GLN A 313 -13.60 7.39 -16.37
N GLU A 314 -14.79 6.94 -16.76
CA GLU A 314 -15.10 5.50 -16.85
C GLU A 314 -14.19 4.75 -17.83
N ARG A 315 -13.76 5.41 -18.91
CA ARG A 315 -12.95 4.78 -19.96
C ARG A 315 -11.46 4.70 -19.62
N PHE A 316 -10.93 5.66 -18.88
CA PHE A 316 -9.48 5.84 -18.74
C PHE A 316 -9.00 6.17 -17.32
N ILE A 317 -9.87 6.54 -16.39
CA ILE A 317 -9.46 6.92 -15.02
C ILE A 317 -9.90 5.87 -14.01
N ASN A 318 -11.15 5.45 -14.04
CA ASN A 318 -11.70 4.54 -13.05
C ASN A 318 -11.10 3.14 -13.25
N GLU A 319 -11.01 2.40 -12.15
CA GLU A 319 -10.64 0.99 -12.20
C GLU A 319 -11.73 0.18 -12.93
N GLY A 320 -11.28 -0.81 -13.69
CA GLY A 320 -12.12 -1.64 -14.55
C GLY A 320 -11.29 -2.77 -15.15
N PRO A 321 -11.90 -3.62 -15.99
CA PRO A 321 -11.20 -4.73 -16.62
C PRO A 321 -10.18 -4.27 -17.68
N PHE A 322 -10.45 -3.17 -18.38
CA PHE A 322 -9.56 -2.59 -19.41
C PHE A 322 -9.97 -1.16 -19.74
N SER A 323 -9.09 -0.41 -20.43
CA SER A 323 -9.40 0.93 -20.95
C SER A 323 -10.13 0.84 -22.30
N LYS A 324 -11.13 1.70 -22.52
CA LYS A 324 -11.99 1.61 -23.72
C LYS A 324 -11.61 2.65 -24.77
N PHE A 325 -10.91 2.26 -25.83
CA PHE A 325 -10.63 3.09 -27.01
C PHE A 325 -11.72 2.99 -28.07
N TYR A 326 -12.64 2.03 -27.90
CA TYR A 326 -13.62 1.56 -28.88
C TYR A 326 -12.97 0.87 -30.08
N LEU A 327 -11.94 0.07 -29.80
CA LEU A 327 -11.24 -0.77 -30.77
C LEU A 327 -11.44 -2.26 -30.40
N GLN A 328 -11.18 -3.15 -31.36
CA GLN A 328 -11.32 -4.60 -31.14
C GLN A 328 -10.35 -5.13 -30.08
N LEU A 329 -9.17 -4.51 -29.94
CA LEU A 329 -8.10 -4.92 -29.04
C LEU A 329 -8.15 -4.21 -27.68
N ASP A 330 -9.25 -3.52 -27.34
CA ASP A 330 -9.39 -2.81 -26.06
C ASP A 330 -9.13 -3.73 -24.85
N ALA A 331 -9.52 -5.01 -24.96
CA ALA A 331 -9.39 -6.01 -23.91
C ALA A 331 -7.93 -6.37 -23.56
N GLU A 332 -6.96 -6.00 -24.41
CA GLU A 332 -5.53 -6.18 -24.11
C GLU A 332 -4.95 -5.02 -23.30
N SER A 333 -5.68 -3.91 -23.19
CA SER A 333 -5.20 -2.72 -22.47
C SER A 333 -5.51 -2.80 -20.98
N PRO A 334 -4.64 -2.32 -20.10
CA PRO A 334 -4.98 -2.19 -18.69
C PRO A 334 -6.01 -1.08 -18.48
N SER A 335 -6.72 -1.10 -17.35
CA SER A 335 -7.54 0.03 -16.92
C SER A 335 -6.68 1.23 -16.48
N LYS A 336 -7.28 2.35 -16.07
CA LYS A 336 -6.56 3.50 -15.49
C LYS A 336 -5.47 4.16 -16.37
N LEU A 337 -5.46 3.96 -17.70
CA LEU A 337 -4.42 4.54 -18.59
C LEU A 337 -4.34 6.06 -18.57
N GLY A 338 -5.45 6.75 -18.29
CA GLY A 338 -5.45 8.21 -18.05
C GLY A 338 -4.71 8.59 -16.77
N GLN A 339 -4.77 7.78 -15.72
CA GLN A 339 -3.94 7.98 -14.52
C GLN A 339 -2.47 7.75 -14.85
N TYR A 340 -2.15 6.68 -15.58
CA TYR A 340 -0.79 6.36 -16.02
C TYR A 340 -0.17 7.51 -16.82
N ILE A 341 -0.83 8.02 -17.86
CA ILE A 341 -0.32 9.16 -18.65
C ILE A 341 -0.23 10.43 -17.78
N GLY A 342 -1.22 10.67 -16.92
CA GLY A 342 -1.17 11.77 -15.96
C GLY A 342 0.06 11.73 -15.05
N TRP A 343 0.43 10.53 -14.60
CA TRP A 343 1.63 10.28 -13.80
C TRP A 343 2.90 10.59 -14.60
N GLN A 344 3.01 10.15 -15.86
CA GLN A 344 4.16 10.48 -16.71
C GLN A 344 4.29 11.98 -16.99
N ILE A 345 3.17 12.69 -17.18
CA ILE A 345 3.16 14.17 -17.32
C ILE A 345 3.74 14.83 -16.06
N VAL A 346 3.29 14.42 -14.88
CA VAL A 346 3.73 14.99 -13.60
C VAL A 346 5.20 14.67 -13.31
N LYS A 347 5.65 13.44 -13.60
CA LYS A 347 7.07 13.06 -13.51
C LYS A 347 7.93 13.97 -14.39
N GLN A 348 7.57 14.11 -15.66
CA GLN A 348 8.33 14.95 -16.59
C GLN A 348 8.31 16.44 -16.19
N TYR A 349 7.21 16.93 -15.59
CA TYR A 349 7.17 18.28 -15.02
C TYR A 349 8.21 18.44 -13.91
N MET A 350 8.25 17.52 -12.94
CA MET A 350 9.16 17.58 -11.79
C MET A 350 10.63 17.38 -12.19
N ASP A 351 10.90 16.55 -13.20
CA ASP A 351 12.26 16.37 -13.74
C ASP A 351 12.80 17.68 -14.34
N LYS A 352 11.94 18.49 -14.95
CA LYS A 352 12.30 19.79 -15.57
C LYS A 352 12.23 20.95 -14.60
N HIS A 353 11.46 20.82 -13.52
CA HIS A 353 11.21 21.86 -12.54
C HIS A 353 11.40 21.28 -11.13
N PRO A 354 12.60 21.39 -10.54
CA PRO A 354 12.87 20.91 -9.18
C PRO A 354 12.23 21.83 -8.13
N VAL A 355 10.90 21.93 -8.17
CA VAL A 355 10.08 22.67 -7.20
C VAL A 355 9.78 21.79 -5.99
N SER A 356 9.34 22.40 -4.89
CA SER A 356 8.92 21.62 -3.72
C SER A 356 7.64 20.83 -4.01
N LEU A 357 7.43 19.72 -3.27
CA LEU A 357 6.19 18.94 -3.39
C LEU A 357 4.96 19.81 -3.09
N LYS A 358 5.01 20.67 -2.06
CA LYS A 358 3.94 21.61 -1.75
C LYS A 358 3.60 22.49 -2.96
N LYS A 359 4.60 22.96 -3.71
CA LYS A 359 4.38 23.72 -4.96
C LYS A 359 3.78 22.86 -6.07
N LEU A 360 4.24 21.63 -6.27
CA LEU A 360 3.64 20.69 -7.22
C LEU A 360 2.15 20.50 -6.95
N LEU A 361 1.79 20.23 -5.70
CA LEU A 361 0.40 19.89 -5.33
C LEU A 361 -0.58 21.00 -5.65
N ILE A 362 -0.18 22.27 -5.45
CA ILE A 362 -1.05 23.44 -5.72
C ILE A 362 -0.97 23.96 -7.16
N THR A 363 0.01 23.54 -7.97
CA THR A 363 0.14 24.01 -9.35
C THR A 363 -0.97 23.42 -10.22
N ASP A 364 -1.63 24.22 -11.04
CA ASP A 364 -2.76 23.78 -11.86
C ASP A 364 -2.32 22.84 -13.00
N ALA A 365 -3.28 22.08 -13.52
CA ALA A 365 -3.03 21.05 -14.53
C ALA A 365 -2.54 21.61 -15.87
N GLU A 366 -3.00 22.81 -16.26
CA GLU A 366 -2.63 23.43 -17.53
C GLU A 366 -1.18 23.93 -17.48
N THR A 367 -0.78 24.55 -16.37
CA THR A 367 0.61 24.94 -16.12
C THR A 367 1.53 23.72 -16.13
N ILE A 368 1.19 22.66 -15.38
CA ILE A 368 1.97 21.41 -15.35
C ILE A 368 2.12 20.85 -16.76
N PHE A 369 1.03 20.75 -17.51
CA PHE A 369 1.04 20.19 -18.85
C PHE A 369 1.86 21.01 -19.86
N LYS A 370 1.66 22.34 -19.91
CA LYS A 370 2.38 23.20 -20.85
C LYS A 370 3.88 23.25 -20.57
N THR A 371 4.25 23.31 -19.29
CA THR A 371 5.66 23.46 -18.89
C THR A 371 6.40 22.13 -18.84
N SER A 372 5.72 21.00 -18.60
CA SER A 372 6.33 19.68 -18.72
C SER A 372 6.84 19.42 -20.14
N LYS A 373 6.24 20.04 -21.16
CA LYS A 373 6.50 19.75 -22.59
C LYS A 373 6.40 18.24 -22.85
N TYR A 374 5.42 17.59 -22.24
CA TYR A 374 5.25 16.14 -22.26
C TYR A 374 5.27 15.59 -23.69
N LYS A 375 6.24 14.71 -23.91
CA LYS A 375 6.38 13.86 -25.09
C LYS A 375 6.80 12.47 -24.60
N PRO A 376 5.99 11.42 -24.84
CA PRO A 376 6.39 10.05 -24.59
C PRO A 376 7.74 9.72 -25.25
N LYS A 377 8.53 8.86 -24.62
CA LYS A 377 9.75 8.35 -25.24
C LYS A 377 9.37 7.39 -26.36
N LYS A 378 10.11 7.43 -27.47
CA LYS A 378 9.97 6.50 -28.59
C LYS A 378 10.65 5.17 -28.28
#